data_AF-A0A7C1M713-F1
#
_entry.id   AF-A0A7C1M713-F1
#
_cell.length_a   1.000
_cell.length_b   1.000
_cell.length_c   1.000
_cell.angle_alpha   90.00
_cell.angle_beta   90.00
_cell.angle_gamma   90.00
#
_symmetry.space_group_name_H-M   'P 1'
#
loop_
_entity.id
_entity.type
_entity.pdbx_description
1 polymer ?
#
loop_
_entity_poly.entity_id
_entity_poly.type
_entity_poly.pdbx_seq_one_letter_code
_entity_poly.pdbx_strand_id
1 'polypeptide(L)'
;MFRLNKIGLPPDRFYTLADESVAKLGVAIHDDIKALKTIRNFKERGFIELQDYVKDFGIASSGLRKLSAIILGFRISKRQQVSNWEAEDLTGAQLHYAATDAWVCCEIYKKLDKHRT
;
A
#
# COMPACT_ATOMS: atom_id res chain seq x y z
N MET A 1 0.38 -6.07 -12.37
CA MET A 1 0.62 -6.65 -11.04
C MET A 1 1.78 -7.63 -11.14
N PHE A 2 2.66 -7.69 -10.14
CA PHE A 2 3.80 -8.61 -10.15
C PHE A 2 3.52 -9.78 -9.21
N ARG A 3 3.66 -11.01 -9.71
CA ARG A 3 3.35 -12.24 -8.96
C ARG A 3 4.63 -12.81 -8.35
N LEU A 4 5.01 -12.34 -7.17
CA LEU A 4 6.29 -12.69 -6.54
C LEU A 4 6.43 -14.19 -6.22
N ASN A 5 5.30 -14.89 -6.03
CA ASN A 5 5.28 -16.35 -5.91
C ASN A 5 5.69 -17.07 -7.21
N LYS A 6 5.58 -16.41 -8.37
CA LYS A 6 5.97 -16.95 -9.68
C LYS A 6 7.37 -16.49 -10.11
N ILE A 7 7.73 -15.23 -9.84
CA ILE A 7 8.96 -14.59 -10.36
C ILE A 7 10.01 -14.24 -9.29
N GLY A 8 9.73 -14.51 -8.02
CA GLY A 8 10.52 -14.02 -6.89
C GLY A 8 10.50 -12.49 -6.80
N LEU A 9 11.57 -11.91 -6.24
CA LEU A 9 11.78 -10.45 -6.20
C LEU A 9 12.98 -10.06 -7.09
N PRO A 10 12.75 -9.63 -8.34
CA PRO A 10 13.82 -9.30 -9.29
C PRO A 10 14.79 -8.21 -8.77
N PRO A 11 16.12 -8.31 -9.02
CA PRO A 11 17.11 -7.35 -8.50
C PRO A 11 16.92 -5.91 -8.96
N ASP A 12 16.45 -5.68 -10.18
CA ASP A 12 16.18 -4.36 -10.74
C ASP A 12 15.08 -3.60 -9.97
N ARG A 13 14.17 -4.34 -9.32
CA ARG A 13 13.04 -3.77 -8.55
C ARG A 13 13.36 -3.53 -7.09
N PHE A 14 14.45 -4.11 -6.59
CA PHE A 14 14.97 -3.82 -5.25
C PHE A 14 15.35 -2.35 -5.12
N TYR A 15 15.93 -1.75 -6.17
CA TYR A 15 16.44 -0.39 -6.09
C TYR A 15 15.34 0.58 -5.69
N THR A 16 14.15 0.44 -6.28
CA THR A 16 13.00 1.27 -5.90
C THR A 16 12.61 1.06 -4.44
N LEU A 17 12.55 -0.19 -3.95
CA LEU A 17 12.20 -0.47 -2.53
C LEU A 17 13.25 0.07 -1.54
N ALA A 18 14.49 0.25 -1.98
CA ALA A 18 15.60 0.78 -1.17
C ALA A 18 15.90 2.27 -1.41
N ASP A 19 15.22 2.92 -2.35
CA ASP A 19 15.43 4.31 -2.72
C ASP A 19 14.55 5.26 -1.88
N GLU A 20 15.16 6.12 -1.07
CA GLU A 20 14.43 7.06 -0.21
C GLU A 20 13.78 8.24 -0.96
N SER A 21 14.20 8.51 -2.19
CA SER A 21 13.60 9.56 -3.02
C SER A 21 12.21 9.18 -3.54
N VAL A 22 11.87 7.88 -3.47
CA VAL A 22 10.56 7.35 -3.83
C VAL A 22 9.79 7.00 -2.56
N ALA A 23 8.68 7.69 -2.32
CA ALA A 23 7.74 7.37 -1.24
C ALA A 23 6.91 6.11 -1.57
N LYS A 24 6.83 5.16 -0.64
CA LYS A 24 6.00 3.95 -0.70
C LYS A 24 4.94 4.05 0.37
N LEU A 25 3.71 4.23 -0.05
CA LEU A 25 2.60 4.54 0.85
C LEU A 25 1.73 3.29 1.03
N GLY A 26 1.33 3.00 2.26
CA GLY A 26 0.43 1.89 2.55
C GLY A 26 -0.20 1.97 3.92
N VAL A 27 -1.10 1.02 4.19
CA VAL A 27 -1.72 0.82 5.51
C VAL A 27 -1.36 -0.57 5.99
N ALA A 28 -0.83 -0.66 7.22
CA ALA A 28 -0.26 -1.90 7.77
C ALA A 28 0.89 -2.47 6.92
N ILE A 29 1.70 -1.59 6.33
CA ILE A 29 2.75 -1.94 5.35
C ILE A 29 3.91 -2.71 5.96
N HIS A 30 4.04 -2.68 7.29
CA HIS A 30 5.11 -3.35 8.03
C HIS A 30 5.13 -4.87 7.81
N ASP A 31 3.95 -5.51 7.73
CA ASP A 31 3.89 -6.96 7.50
C ASP A 31 4.18 -7.31 6.04
N ASP A 32 3.80 -6.44 5.09
CA ASP A 32 4.19 -6.57 3.69
C ASP A 32 5.72 -6.48 3.53
N ILE A 33 6.37 -5.53 4.21
CA ILE A 33 7.85 -5.39 4.19
C ILE A 33 8.51 -6.65 4.73
N LYS A 34 8.03 -7.20 5.86
CA LYS A 34 8.55 -8.46 6.41
C LYS A 34 8.41 -9.59 5.41
N ALA A 35 7.24 -9.76 4.80
CA ALA A 35 7.00 -10.79 3.79
C ALA A 35 7.88 -10.62 2.54
N LEU A 36 8.14 -9.39 2.09
CA LEU A 36 9.09 -9.14 1.00
C LEU A 36 10.53 -9.53 1.40
N LYS A 37 10.92 -9.23 2.64
CA LYS A 37 12.26 -9.55 3.16
C LYS A 37 12.51 -11.05 3.32
N THR A 38 11.47 -11.88 3.51
CA THR A 38 11.63 -13.34 3.52
C THR A 38 11.93 -13.90 2.12
N ILE A 39 11.43 -13.26 1.07
CA ILE A 39 11.75 -13.63 -0.32
C ILE A 39 13.17 -13.20 -0.66
N ARG A 40 13.54 -11.97 -0.31
CA ARG A 40 14.89 -11.42 -0.47
C ARG A 40 15.09 -10.26 0.47
N ASN A 41 16.19 -10.27 1.22
CA ASN A 41 16.51 -9.19 2.13
C ASN A 41 16.85 -7.88 1.38
N PHE A 42 16.43 -6.74 1.95
CA PHE A 42 16.72 -5.41 1.43
C PHE A 42 16.71 -4.35 2.54
N LYS A 43 17.33 -3.20 2.29
CA LYS A 43 17.18 -2.02 3.15
C LYS A 43 15.92 -1.27 2.72
N GLU A 44 14.87 -1.36 3.51
CA GLU A 44 13.64 -0.62 3.32
C GLU A 44 13.90 0.88 3.49
N ARG A 45 13.55 1.68 2.48
CA ARG A 45 13.59 3.15 2.57
C ARG A 45 12.37 3.77 1.91
N GLY A 46 12.01 4.97 2.36
CA GLY A 46 10.88 5.73 1.80
C GLY A 46 9.50 5.11 2.06
N PHE A 47 9.39 4.07 2.91
CA PHE A 47 8.10 3.53 3.32
C PHE A 47 7.44 4.46 4.33
N ILE A 48 6.17 4.78 4.11
CA ILE A 48 5.34 5.62 4.96
C ILE A 48 4.11 4.82 5.35
N GLU A 49 4.00 4.53 6.65
CA GLU A 49 2.81 3.93 7.25
C GLU A 49 1.73 5.01 7.42
N LEU A 50 0.66 4.92 6.62
CA LEU A 50 -0.40 5.92 6.65
C LEU A 50 -1.13 5.94 7.99
N GLN A 51 -1.24 4.81 8.70
CA GLN A 51 -1.86 4.81 10.03
C GLN A 51 -1.11 5.70 11.04
N ASP A 52 0.20 5.82 10.89
CA ASP A 52 1.02 6.70 11.73
C ASP A 52 0.99 8.13 11.21
N TYR A 53 1.15 8.31 9.89
CA TYR A 53 1.15 9.63 9.24
C TYR A 53 -0.13 10.44 9.52
N VAL A 54 -1.30 9.80 9.53
CA VAL A 54 -2.57 10.50 9.76
C VAL A 54 -2.79 10.92 11.22
N LYS A 55 -1.99 10.41 12.17
CA LYS A 55 -2.09 10.80 13.60
C LYS A 55 -1.70 12.26 13.82
N ASP A 56 -0.77 12.78 13.02
CA ASP A 56 -0.35 14.18 13.06
C ASP A 56 -1.51 15.14 12.71
N PHE A 57 -2.56 14.61 12.06
CA PHE A 57 -3.78 15.33 11.71
C PHE A 57 -4.95 15.04 12.68
N GLY A 58 -4.67 14.41 13.82
CA GLY A 58 -5.69 14.06 14.82
C GLY A 58 -6.60 12.89 14.42
N ILE A 59 -6.24 12.11 13.40
CA ILE A 59 -7.07 11.01 12.90
C ILE A 59 -6.60 9.69 13.53
N ALA A 60 -7.44 9.10 14.38
CA ALA A 60 -7.24 7.76 14.90
C ALA A 60 -8.03 6.74 14.05
N SER A 61 -7.38 6.09 13.07
CA SER A 61 -8.01 5.02 12.30
C SER A 61 -7.03 3.96 11.82
N SER A 62 -7.46 2.70 11.87
CA SER A 62 -6.63 1.53 11.54
C SER A 62 -6.85 0.98 10.14
N GLY A 63 -7.78 1.49 9.33
CA GLY A 63 -8.16 0.82 8.08
C GLY A 63 -8.28 1.77 6.90
N LEU A 64 -7.72 1.36 5.75
CA LEU A 64 -7.76 2.16 4.51
C LEU A 64 -9.18 2.56 4.11
N ARG A 65 -10.19 1.70 4.31
CA ARG A 65 -11.60 2.04 4.05
C ARG A 65 -12.10 3.19 4.91
N LYS A 66 -11.73 3.22 6.19
CA LYS A 66 -12.12 4.29 7.11
C LYS A 66 -11.34 5.57 6.80
N LEU A 67 -10.03 5.46 6.55
CA LEU A 67 -9.19 6.60 6.16
C LEU A 67 -9.70 7.26 4.87
N SER A 68 -10.02 6.46 3.85
CA SER A 68 -10.65 6.94 2.61
C SER A 68 -11.94 7.73 2.89
N ALA A 69 -12.79 7.23 3.79
CA ALA A 69 -14.05 7.91 4.12
C ALA A 69 -13.82 9.24 4.84
N ILE A 70 -12.89 9.27 5.80
CA ILE A 70 -12.58 10.45 6.60
C ILE A 70 -11.91 11.54 5.75
N ILE A 71 -10.94 11.15 4.91
CA ILE A 71 -10.02 12.08 4.25
C ILE A 71 -10.49 12.43 2.83
N LEU A 72 -11.03 11.45 2.11
CA LEU A 72 -11.45 11.62 0.70
C LEU A 72 -12.99 11.71 0.54
N GLY A 73 -13.76 11.46 1.61
CA GLY A 73 -15.21 11.56 1.59
C GLY A 73 -15.95 10.39 0.94
N PHE A 74 -15.26 9.31 0.57
CA PHE A 74 -15.88 8.10 0.01
C PHE A 74 -15.31 6.82 0.59
N ARG A 75 -16.11 5.73 0.53
CA ARG A 75 -15.71 4.39 0.97
C ARG A 75 -15.31 3.52 -0.21
N ILE A 76 -14.24 2.76 -0.04
CA ILE A 76 -13.84 1.71 -0.97
C ILE A 76 -14.39 0.34 -0.59
N SER A 77 -14.59 -0.52 -1.58
CA SER A 77 -14.98 -1.92 -1.38
C SER A 77 -13.80 -2.75 -0.86
N LYS A 78 -14.05 -3.67 0.07
CA LYS A 78 -13.08 -4.65 0.57
C LYS A 78 -13.40 -6.10 0.15
N ARG A 79 -14.31 -6.28 -0.81
CA ARG A 79 -14.83 -7.61 -1.21
C ARG A 79 -13.76 -8.57 -1.73
N GLN A 80 -12.69 -8.07 -2.35
CA GLN A 80 -11.64 -8.92 -2.93
C GLN A 80 -10.48 -9.20 -1.98
N GLN A 81 -10.49 -8.66 -0.75
CA GLN A 81 -9.39 -8.79 0.21
C GLN A 81 -9.05 -10.26 0.50
N VAL A 82 -10.06 -11.10 0.69
CA VAL A 82 -9.94 -12.53 1.02
C VAL A 82 -10.30 -13.44 -0.18
N SER A 83 -10.14 -12.94 -1.40
CA SER A 83 -10.29 -13.75 -2.62
C SER A 83 -9.08 -14.67 -2.83
N ASN A 84 -9.18 -15.62 -3.76
CA ASN A 84 -8.03 -16.45 -4.13
C ASN A 84 -7.00 -15.62 -4.93
N TRP A 85 -6.04 -15.00 -4.22
CA TRP A 85 -4.94 -14.24 -4.81
C TRP A 85 -3.84 -15.12 -5.43
N GLU A 86 -3.90 -16.42 -5.20
CA GLU A 86 -2.99 -17.41 -5.76
C GLU A 86 -3.49 -17.99 -7.09
N ALA A 87 -4.73 -17.67 -7.49
CA ALA A 87 -5.31 -18.07 -8.77
C ALA A 87 -4.36 -17.75 -9.94
N GLU A 88 -4.34 -18.65 -10.93
CA GLU A 88 -3.45 -18.54 -12.09
C GLU A 88 -3.65 -17.19 -12.78
N ASP A 89 -4.91 -16.89 -13.09
CA ASP A 89 -5.40 -15.62 -13.60
C ASP A 89 -6.15 -14.84 -12.53
N LEU A 90 -5.86 -13.54 -12.44
CA LEU A 90 -6.59 -12.63 -11.56
C LEU A 90 -7.78 -12.05 -12.31
N THR A 91 -8.92 -12.02 -11.64
CA THR A 91 -10.14 -11.41 -12.18
C THR A 91 -9.98 -9.89 -12.30
N GLY A 92 -10.75 -9.27 -13.21
CA GLY A 92 -10.80 -7.80 -13.31
C GLY A 92 -11.17 -7.12 -11.99
N ALA A 93 -12.02 -7.76 -11.17
CA ALA A 93 -12.39 -7.26 -9.85
C ALA A 93 -11.20 -7.23 -8.87
N GLN A 94 -10.36 -8.28 -8.86
CA GLN A 94 -9.14 -8.32 -8.04
C GLN A 94 -8.15 -7.25 -8.48
N LEU A 95 -7.93 -7.10 -9.79
CA LEU A 95 -7.03 -6.08 -10.33
C LEU A 95 -7.53 -4.66 -9.98
N HIS A 96 -8.82 -4.40 -10.14
CA HIS A 96 -9.42 -3.11 -9.80
C HIS A 96 -9.33 -2.82 -8.30
N TYR A 97 -9.54 -3.83 -7.45
CA TYR A 97 -9.35 -3.71 -6.01
C TYR A 97 -7.91 -3.34 -5.64
N ALA A 98 -6.91 -4.06 -6.17
CA ALA A 98 -5.50 -3.80 -5.89
C ALA A 98 -5.09 -2.40 -6.39
N ALA A 99 -5.56 -1.99 -7.56
CA ALA A 99 -5.32 -0.65 -8.10
C ALA A 99 -5.97 0.44 -7.23
N THR A 100 -7.19 0.19 -6.75
CA THR A 100 -7.92 1.14 -5.87
C THR A 100 -7.20 1.32 -4.55
N ASP A 101 -6.75 0.24 -3.90
CA ASP A 101 -6.02 0.32 -2.63
C ASP A 101 -4.73 1.15 -2.79
N ALA A 102 -3.94 0.92 -3.86
CA ALA A 102 -2.72 1.69 -4.12
C ALA A 102 -3.01 3.18 -4.43
N TRP A 103 -4.02 3.45 -5.26
CA TRP A 103 -4.40 4.81 -5.64
C TRP A 103 -4.91 5.61 -4.44
N VAL A 104 -5.78 5.04 -3.61
CA VAL A 104 -6.32 5.70 -2.42
C VAL A 104 -5.22 6.03 -1.41
N CYS A 105 -4.23 5.17 -1.20
CA CYS A 105 -3.07 5.48 -0.36
C CYS A 105 -2.34 6.75 -0.85
N CYS A 106 -2.12 6.87 -2.16
CA CYS A 106 -1.50 8.06 -2.75
C CYS A 106 -2.35 9.32 -2.58
N GLU A 107 -3.66 9.22 -2.82
CA GLU A 107 -4.55 10.38 -2.71
C GLU A 107 -4.73 10.85 -1.26
N ILE A 108 -4.77 9.92 -0.29
CA ILE A 108 -4.76 10.27 1.14
C ILE A 108 -3.52 11.10 1.48
N TYR A 109 -2.33 10.60 1.10
CA TYR A 109 -1.09 11.29 1.37
C TYR A 109 -1.06 12.68 0.74
N LYS A 110 -1.35 12.79 -0.56
CA LYS A 110 -1.39 14.07 -1.28
C LYS A 110 -2.40 15.06 -0.71
N LYS A 111 -3.55 14.57 -0.23
CA LYS A 111 -4.59 15.42 0.36
C LYS A 111 -4.08 16.07 1.64
N LEU A 112 -3.43 15.29 2.50
CA LEU A 112 -2.93 15.74 3.80
C LEU A 112 -1.63 16.54 3.70
N ASP A 113 -0.72 16.16 2.80
CA ASP A 113 0.58 16.83 2.64
C ASP A 113 0.42 18.31 2.22
N LYS A 114 -0.64 18.64 1.48
CA LYS A 114 -1.02 20.03 1.16
C LYS A 114 -1.35 20.90 2.39
N HIS A 115 -1.66 20.27 3.53
CA HIS A 115 -2.02 20.94 4.78
C HIS A 115 -0.91 20.85 5.82
N ARG A 116 0.28 20.37 5.43
CA ARG A 116 1.44 20.31 6.29
C ARG A 116 2.09 21.70 6.35
N THR A 117 1.81 22.43 7.43
CA THR A 117 2.49 23.68 7.82
C THR A 117 3.87 23.42 8.40
#